data_AF-A0A930KQR5-F1
#
_entry.id   AF-A0A930KQR5-F1
#
_cell.length_a   1.000
_cell.length_b   1.000
_cell.length_c   1.000
_cell.angle_alpha   90.00
_cell.angle_beta   90.00
_cell.angle_gamma   90.00
#
_symmetry.space_group_name_H-M   'P 1'
#
loop_
_entity.id
_entity.type
_entity.pdbx_description
1 polymer ?
#
loop_
_entity_poly.entity_id
_entity_poly.type
_entity_poly.pdbx_seq_one_letter_code
_entity_poly.pdbx_strand_id
1 'polypeptide(L)'
;MPELTWVGKNKVVTHHLDVPYRVLEKQYTYGKNADGTDVSSSENMVIHGDNLEALKSLLSMYEGRVDCIYIDPPYNTGNESWVYNDNVKDPQILKWLGEVVGK
;
A
#
# COMPACT_ATOMS: atom_id res chain seq x y z
N MET A 1 -15.56 -0.25 -27.32
CA MET A 1 -14.47 -0.87 -26.55
C MET A 1 -15.10 -1.83 -25.56
N PRO A 2 -14.58 -3.04 -25.37
CA PRO A 2 -15.03 -3.91 -24.29
C PRO A 2 -14.70 -3.29 -22.93
N GLU A 3 -15.56 -3.48 -21.94
CA GLU A 3 -15.40 -2.99 -20.57
C GLU A 3 -15.68 -4.11 -19.56
N LEU A 4 -14.83 -4.21 -18.51
CA LEU A 4 -15.06 -5.08 -17.37
C LEU A 4 -15.84 -4.33 -16.28
N THR A 5 -16.99 -4.86 -15.86
CA THR A 5 -17.84 -4.28 -14.81
C THR A 5 -17.98 -5.24 -13.63
N TRP A 6 -18.00 -4.70 -12.40
CA TRP A 6 -18.23 -5.45 -11.17
C TRP A 6 -18.99 -4.60 -10.15
N VAL A 7 -19.60 -5.25 -9.16
CA VAL A 7 -20.32 -4.58 -8.07
C VAL A 7 -19.37 -3.65 -7.31
N GLY A 8 -19.78 -2.39 -7.16
CA GLY A 8 -19.00 -1.36 -6.46
C GLY A 8 -17.84 -0.74 -7.26
N LYS A 9 -17.65 -1.09 -8.55
CA LYS A 9 -16.60 -0.50 -9.41
C LYS A 9 -16.49 1.02 -9.28
N ASN A 10 -17.61 1.73 -9.42
CA ASN A 10 -17.62 3.20 -9.37
C ASN A 10 -17.16 3.78 -8.03
N LYS A 11 -17.38 3.06 -6.92
CA LYS A 11 -16.96 3.49 -5.59
C LYS A 11 -15.46 3.26 -5.38
N VAL A 12 -14.92 2.16 -5.90
CA VAL A 12 -13.50 1.81 -5.76
C VAL A 12 -12.63 2.69 -6.65
N VAL A 13 -13.04 2.94 -7.90
CA VAL A 13 -12.25 3.72 -8.87
C VAL A 13 -11.99 5.14 -8.37
N THR A 14 -12.94 5.76 -7.67
CA THR A 14 -12.77 7.11 -7.13
C THR A 14 -12.26 7.13 -5.70
N HIS A 15 -12.14 5.99 -5.02
CA HIS A 15 -11.80 5.94 -3.59
C HIS A 15 -10.48 6.65 -3.27
N HIS A 16 -9.51 6.59 -4.18
CA HIS A 16 -8.25 7.30 -3.99
C HIS A 16 -8.44 8.81 -3.80
N LEU A 17 -9.52 9.42 -4.29
CA LEU A 17 -9.82 10.85 -4.08
C LEU A 17 -10.19 11.17 -2.61
N ASP A 18 -10.76 10.19 -1.91
CA ASP A 18 -11.17 10.34 -0.51
C ASP A 18 -10.00 10.10 0.47
N VAL A 19 -8.92 9.48 -0.01
CA VAL A 19 -7.73 9.20 0.80
C VAL A 19 -6.89 10.48 0.94
N PRO A 20 -6.73 11.02 2.17
CA PRO A 20 -5.97 12.23 2.39
C PRO A 20 -4.47 12.00 2.16
N TYR A 21 -3.79 13.04 1.72
CA TYR A 21 -2.33 13.08 1.74
C TYR A 21 -1.82 13.07 3.18
N ARG A 22 -0.76 12.30 3.46
CA ARG A 22 -0.09 12.28 4.76
C ARG A 22 1.38 12.66 4.61
N VAL A 23 1.93 13.28 5.65
CA VAL A 23 3.36 13.59 5.70
C VAL A 23 4.11 12.39 6.25
N LEU A 24 5.23 12.03 5.63
CA LEU A 24 6.11 10.97 6.14
C LEU A 24 6.86 11.47 7.38
N GLU A 25 6.70 10.76 8.49
CA GLU A 25 7.42 11.03 9.73
C GLU A 25 8.65 10.12 9.85
N LYS A 26 9.85 10.71 9.76
CA LYS A 26 11.10 9.94 9.90
C LYS A 26 11.30 9.49 11.35
N GLN A 27 11.26 8.19 11.59
CA GLN A 27 11.47 7.60 12.92
C GLN A 27 12.95 7.36 13.24
N TYR A 28 13.66 6.62 12.38
CA TYR A 28 15.09 6.31 12.56
C TYR A 28 15.76 6.02 11.21
N THR A 29 17.08 5.85 11.22
CA THR A 29 17.88 5.42 10.06
C THR A 29 18.65 4.17 10.46
N TYR A 30 18.69 3.19 9.56
CA TYR A 30 19.42 1.95 9.77
C TYR A 30 20.64 1.91 8.85
N GLY A 31 21.79 1.54 9.40
CA GLY A 31 23.03 1.39 8.63
C GLY A 31 24.27 1.90 9.38
N LYS A 32 25.43 1.39 8.98
CA LYS A 32 26.75 1.78 9.47
C LYS A 32 27.62 2.23 8.29
N ASN A 33 28.42 3.27 8.49
CA ASN A 33 29.49 3.66 7.57
C ASN A 33 30.63 2.62 7.63
N ALA A 34 31.55 2.68 6.67
CA ALA A 34 32.69 1.76 6.59
C ALA A 34 33.61 1.82 7.83
N ASP A 35 33.61 2.96 8.53
CA ASP A 35 34.36 3.17 9.78
C ASP A 35 33.60 2.72 11.05
N GLY A 36 32.40 2.13 10.90
CA GLY A 36 31.57 1.64 12.00
C GLY A 36 30.72 2.70 12.70
N THR A 37 30.71 3.95 12.22
CA THR A 37 29.81 5.00 12.72
C THR A 37 28.40 4.85 12.15
N ASP A 38 27.38 5.38 12.84
CA ASP A 38 26.00 5.32 12.35
C ASP A 38 25.79 6.24 11.14
N VAL A 39 24.99 5.76 10.18
CA VAL A 39 24.60 6.53 8.99
C VAL A 39 23.55 7.58 9.39
N SER A 40 23.79 8.85 9.04
CA SER A 40 22.86 9.96 9.34
C SER A 40 21.67 10.05 8.37
N SER A 41 21.82 9.54 7.15
CA SER A 41 20.80 9.58 6.10
C SER A 41 20.97 8.45 5.08
N SER A 42 19.86 7.94 4.56
CA SER A 42 19.80 6.91 3.52
C SER A 42 18.83 7.35 2.43
N GLU A 43 19.13 7.04 1.17
CA GLU A 43 18.21 7.23 0.05
C GLU A 43 17.11 6.15 0.03
N ASN A 44 17.39 4.97 0.59
CA ASN A 44 16.41 3.89 0.72
C ASN A 44 15.45 4.16 1.88
N MET A 45 14.18 3.80 1.68
CA MET A 45 13.10 4.04 2.63
C MET A 45 12.34 2.74 2.92
N VAL A 46 12.00 2.53 4.19
CA VAL A 46 10.98 1.55 4.62
C VAL A 46 9.85 2.34 5.27
N ILE A 47 8.65 2.20 4.73
CA ILE A 47 7.47 2.96 5.18
C ILE A 47 6.52 1.98 5.85
N HIS A 48 6.12 2.29 7.08
CA HIS A 48 5.12 1.53 7.82
C HIS A 48 3.78 2.27 7.76
N GLY A 49 2.76 1.59 7.25
CA GLY A 49 1.39 2.10 7.16
C GLY A 49 0.57 1.34 6.13
N ASP A 50 -0.68 1.77 5.95
CA ASP A 50 -1.50 1.34 4.82
C ASP A 50 -0.84 1.74 3.49
N ASN A 51 -0.83 0.84 2.51
CA ASN A 51 -0.12 1.05 1.26
C ASN A 51 -0.73 2.16 0.40
N LEU A 52 -2.04 2.38 0.44
CA LEU A 52 -2.70 3.43 -0.33
C LEU A 52 -2.35 4.81 0.23
N GLU A 53 -2.31 4.95 1.56
CA GLU A 53 -1.86 6.17 2.23
C GLU A 53 -0.36 6.44 2.01
N ALA A 54 0.47 5.39 2.06
CA ALA A 54 1.90 5.50 1.78
C ALA A 54 2.14 5.96 0.33
N LEU A 55 1.49 5.33 -0.66
CA LEU A 55 1.60 5.72 -2.07
C LEU A 55 1.13 7.17 -2.30
N LYS A 56 0.04 7.58 -1.66
CA LYS A 56 -0.43 8.98 -1.69
C LYS A 56 0.62 9.97 -1.21
N SER A 57 1.32 9.62 -0.13
CA SER A 57 2.37 10.44 0.48
C SER A 57 3.60 10.56 -0.42
N LEU A 58 3.85 9.57 -1.28
CA LEU A 58 5.00 9.54 -2.19
C LEU A 58 4.78 10.29 -3.50
N LEU A 59 3.54 10.61 -3.88
CA LEU A 59 3.21 11.24 -5.17
C LEU A 59 4.02 12.51 -5.43
N SER A 60 4.13 13.41 -4.45
CA SER A 60 4.83 14.70 -4.59
C SER A 60 6.33 14.55 -4.90
N MET A 61 6.94 13.41 -4.56
CA MET A 61 8.38 13.17 -4.69
C MET A 61 8.72 12.22 -5.85
N TYR A 62 7.85 11.23 -6.13
CA TYR A 62 8.16 10.08 -6.98
C TYR A 62 7.20 9.87 -8.16
N GLU A 63 6.21 10.75 -8.37
CA GLU A 63 5.33 10.65 -9.54
C GLU A 63 6.14 10.66 -10.85
N GLY A 64 5.94 9.63 -11.68
CA GLY A 64 6.65 9.45 -12.95
C GLY A 64 8.14 9.08 -12.82
N ARG A 65 8.62 8.71 -11.62
CA ARG A 65 10.05 8.42 -11.35
C ARG A 65 10.35 6.97 -10.98
N VAL A 66 9.34 6.12 -10.90
CA VAL A 66 9.51 4.72 -10.48
C VAL A 66 9.76 3.85 -11.71
N ASP A 67 10.96 3.27 -11.80
CA ASP A 67 11.35 2.42 -12.93
C ASP A 67 10.71 1.02 -12.87
N CYS A 68 10.53 0.48 -11.67
CA CYS A 68 10.02 -0.87 -11.46
C CYS A 68 9.18 -0.95 -10.17
N ILE A 69 8.05 -1.65 -10.25
CA ILE A 69 7.19 -1.96 -9.12
C ILE A 69 7.08 -3.48 -9.03
N TYR A 70 7.44 -4.04 -7.87
CA TYR A 70 7.22 -5.45 -7.54
C TYR A 70 6.23 -5.52 -6.37
N ILE A 71 5.13 -6.26 -6.55
CA ILE A 71 4.12 -6.50 -5.52
C ILE A 71 3.73 -7.97 -5.50
N ASP A 72 3.46 -8.47 -4.30
CA ASP A 72 2.92 -9.80 -4.04
C ASP A 72 1.60 -9.66 -3.24
N PRO A 73 0.50 -9.22 -3.88
CA PRO A 73 -0.77 -8.99 -3.19
C PRO A 73 -1.46 -10.33 -2.86
N PRO A 74 -2.44 -10.37 -1.94
CA PRO A 74 -3.21 -11.58 -1.66
C PRO A 74 -3.93 -12.10 -2.91
N TYR A 75 -3.85 -13.41 -3.14
CA TYR A 75 -4.31 -14.04 -4.40
C TYR A 75 -5.81 -14.35 -4.44
N ASN A 76 -6.51 -14.29 -3.29
CA ASN A 76 -7.92 -14.60 -3.17
C ASN A 76 -8.28 -16.02 -3.66
N THR A 77 -7.45 -17.03 -3.32
CA THR A 77 -7.69 -18.43 -3.75
C THR A 77 -8.71 -19.15 -2.86
N GLY A 78 -9.04 -18.56 -1.70
CA GLY A 78 -9.93 -19.14 -0.70
C GLY A 78 -9.28 -20.24 0.14
N ASN A 79 -7.93 -20.38 0.08
CA ASN A 79 -7.20 -21.41 0.80
C ASN A 79 -6.42 -20.83 1.99
N GLU A 80 -6.93 -21.09 3.19
CA GLU A 80 -6.39 -20.53 4.44
C GLU A 80 -5.26 -21.36 5.05
N SER A 81 -4.85 -22.46 4.39
CA SER A 81 -3.83 -23.37 4.92
C SER A 81 -2.37 -22.95 4.62
N TRP A 82 -2.17 -21.82 3.95
CA TRP A 82 -0.84 -21.24 3.67
C TRP A 82 -0.42 -20.25 4.77
N VAL A 83 0.89 -19.98 4.88
CA VAL A 83 1.49 -19.09 5.91
C VAL A 83 1.03 -17.63 5.79
N TYR A 84 0.39 -17.27 4.67
CA TYR A 84 -0.26 -15.98 4.45
C TYR A 84 -1.77 -16.17 4.23
N ASN A 85 -2.56 -15.33 4.90
CA ASN A 85 -4.00 -15.27 4.71
C ASN A 85 -4.30 -14.71 3.31
N ASP A 86 -4.55 -15.62 2.37
CA ASP A 86 -4.78 -15.32 0.96
C ASP A 86 -6.18 -14.78 0.68
N ASN A 87 -7.08 -14.78 1.67
CA ASN A 87 -8.51 -14.58 1.49
C ASN A 87 -8.96 -13.14 1.78
N VAL A 88 -8.03 -12.18 1.82
CA VAL A 88 -8.33 -10.75 2.04
C VAL A 88 -9.19 -10.55 3.32
N LYS A 89 -8.96 -11.39 4.33
CA LYS A 89 -9.79 -11.49 5.54
C LYS A 89 -9.35 -10.56 6.67
N ASP A 90 -8.52 -9.56 6.37
CA ASP A 90 -8.18 -8.55 7.38
C ASP A 90 -9.47 -7.87 7.85
N PRO A 91 -9.73 -7.78 9.17
CA PRO A 91 -10.96 -7.17 9.69
C PRO A 91 -11.22 -5.76 9.17
N GLN A 92 -10.17 -4.97 8.90
CA GLN A 92 -10.30 -3.62 8.36
C GLN A 92 -10.80 -3.66 6.92
N ILE A 93 -10.26 -4.57 6.09
CA ILE A 93 -10.68 -4.71 4.70
C ILE A 93 -12.11 -5.24 4.61
N LEU A 94 -12.47 -6.25 5.42
CA LEU A 94 -13.82 -6.79 5.45
C LEU A 94 -14.86 -5.74 5.86
N LYS A 95 -14.53 -4.92 6.87
CA LYS A 95 -15.37 -3.79 7.28
C LYS A 95 -15.53 -2.78 6.15
N TRP A 96 -14.43 -2.36 5.54
CA TRP A 96 -14.44 -1.39 4.44
C TRP A 96 -15.24 -1.90 3.23
N LEU A 97 -15.09 -3.17 2.84
CA LEU A 97 -15.87 -3.79 1.77
C LEU A 97 -17.37 -3.76 2.09
N GLY A 98 -17.76 -4.10 3.31
CA GLY A 98 -19.16 -4.08 3.74
C GLY A 98 -19.79 -2.68 3.73
N GLU A 99 -19.02 -1.65 4.12
CA GLU A 99 -19.48 -0.26 4.18
C GLU A 99 -19.49 0.42 2.79
N VAL A 100 -18.42 0.25 2.03
CA VAL A 100 -18.21 0.95 0.76
C VAL A 100 -18.84 0.19 -0.39
N VAL A 101 -18.49 -1.07 -0.61
CA VAL A 101 -18.96 -1.82 -1.78
C VAL A 101 -20.42 -2.25 -1.60
N GLY A 102 -20.82 -2.58 -0.38
CA GLY A 102 -22.14 -3.16 -0.06
C GLY A 102 -22.15 -4.68 -0.28
N LYS A 103 -23.18 -5.35 0.27
CA LYS A 103 -23.41 -6.78 0.00
C LYS A 103 -23.89 -7.03 -1.42
#